data_AF-A0A4Q8UJD7-F1
#
_entry.id   AF-A0A4Q8UJD7-F1
#
_cell.length_a   1.000
_cell.length_b   1.000
_cell.length_c   1.000
_cell.angle_alpha   90.00
_cell.angle_beta   90.00
_cell.angle_gamma   90.00
#
_symmetry.space_group_name_H-M   'P 1'
#
loop_
_entity.id
_entity.type
_entity.pdbx_description
1 polymer ?
#
loop_
_entity_poly.entity_id
_entity_poly.type
_entity_poly.pdbx_seq_one_letter_code
_entity_poly.pdbx_strand_id
1 'polypeptide(L)'
;MVTLTAPETSTASAEEAAGTEQSLDSFSVDLAGSPVRDLNQALHNAVDGQSWTVTSPGGKHSLAVGINADVTVTVEGHAGYYAAGMHQKGDVTINGNAGVGLAENIMSGRVHVTGDASQSAAATGHGGLVVIDGNAGARCGISMKGVDIVVGGNIGHMSAFMAQAGRLVVCGDAGEALGDSIYETRLYVKGTVASLGADCIEKPLKAEHLAELGDLLAAAGRIDDPADFKRYGSARNLYHFHVDNSTSY
;
A
#
# COMPACT_ATOMS: atom_id res chain seq x y z
N MET A 1 28.97 -12.91 12.08
CA MET A 1 27.84 -11.98 12.32
C MET A 1 28.41 -10.59 12.09
N VAL A 2 28.26 -10.08 10.87
CA VAL A 2 28.74 -8.73 10.51
C VAL A 2 27.50 -7.85 10.59
N THR A 3 27.41 -7.04 11.62
CA THR A 3 26.33 -6.06 11.76
C THR A 3 26.59 -4.97 10.74
N LEU A 4 25.70 -4.81 9.75
CA LEU A 4 25.70 -3.63 8.89
C LEU A 4 25.24 -2.44 9.74
N THR A 5 26.19 -1.76 10.38
CA THR A 5 25.99 -0.41 10.88
C THR A 5 25.92 0.54 9.68
N ALA A 6 25.16 1.63 9.82
CA ALA A 6 25.18 2.76 8.88
C ALA A 6 26.63 3.04 8.40
N PRO A 7 26.94 3.09 7.09
CA PRO A 7 28.26 3.45 6.60
C PRO A 7 28.69 4.81 7.14
N GLU A 8 29.96 4.92 7.55
CA GLU A 8 30.52 6.14 8.14
C GLU A 8 30.45 7.31 7.14
N THR A 9 29.86 8.43 7.58
CA THR A 9 29.74 9.66 6.81
C THR A 9 31.12 10.32 6.63
N SER A 10 31.52 10.56 5.39
CA SER A 10 32.74 11.30 5.06
C SER A 10 32.59 12.77 5.46
N THR A 11 33.41 13.23 6.41
CA THR A 11 33.44 14.62 6.87
C THR A 11 34.27 15.48 5.91
N ALA A 12 33.60 16.32 5.12
CA ALA A 12 34.21 17.44 4.43
C ALA A 12 34.12 18.70 5.32
N SER A 13 35.23 19.44 5.41
CA SER A 13 35.44 20.63 6.23
C SER A 13 34.61 21.85 5.77
N ALA A 14 34.22 22.66 6.75
CA ALA A 14 33.24 23.75 6.69
C ALA A 14 33.73 25.10 6.14
N GLU A 15 32.81 25.86 5.53
CA GLU A 15 32.69 27.33 5.60
C GLU A 15 31.23 27.79 5.29
N GLU A 16 30.78 28.86 5.97
CA GLU A 16 29.41 29.37 6.23
C GLU A 16 28.64 29.90 4.96
N ALA A 17 27.31 30.13 4.87
CA ALA A 17 26.24 30.48 5.81
C ALA A 17 24.82 30.28 5.21
N ALA A 18 23.82 30.13 6.11
CA ALA A 18 22.38 30.46 6.00
C ALA A 18 21.44 29.64 5.08
N GLY A 19 20.82 28.63 5.70
CA GLY A 19 19.64 27.89 5.24
C GLY A 19 19.69 26.49 5.85
N THR A 20 18.98 26.24 6.95
CA THR A 20 18.95 24.90 7.58
C THR A 20 18.14 23.95 6.72
N GLU A 21 18.73 23.45 5.64
CA GLU A 21 18.43 22.12 5.11
C GLU A 21 19.07 21.14 6.09
N GLN A 22 18.25 20.41 6.85
CA GLN A 22 18.76 19.27 7.61
C GLN A 22 19.38 18.31 6.59
N SER A 23 20.68 18.05 6.70
CA SER A 23 21.32 16.99 5.94
C SER A 23 20.78 15.66 6.46
N LEU A 24 19.75 15.15 5.81
CA LEU A 24 19.18 13.85 6.12
C LEU A 24 20.20 12.78 5.71
N ASP A 25 20.70 12.02 6.68
CA ASP A 25 21.66 10.95 6.40
C ASP A 25 21.07 10.02 5.32
N SER A 26 21.83 9.83 4.24
CA SER A 26 21.45 9.00 3.10
C SER A 26 22.30 7.74 3.06
N PHE A 27 21.63 6.60 2.94
CA PHE A 27 22.24 5.28 2.93
C PHE A 27 21.97 4.55 1.63
N SER A 28 22.91 3.75 1.19
CA SER A 28 22.76 2.85 0.03
C SER A 28 23.13 1.43 0.41
N VAL A 29 22.27 0.48 0.08
CA VAL A 29 22.46 -0.95 0.36
C VAL A 29 22.30 -1.74 -0.93
N ASP A 30 23.33 -2.46 -1.33
CA ASP A 30 23.29 -3.39 -2.45
C ASP A 30 22.97 -4.82 -1.98
N LEU A 31 21.83 -5.35 -2.42
CA LEU A 31 21.36 -6.70 -2.09
C LEU A 31 21.99 -7.80 -2.95
N ALA A 32 22.84 -7.47 -3.92
CA ALA A 32 23.70 -8.47 -4.57
C ALA A 32 24.75 -9.01 -3.59
N GLY A 33 25.26 -8.16 -2.69
CA GLY A 33 26.28 -8.51 -1.69
C GLY A 33 25.76 -8.66 -0.26
N SER A 34 24.54 -8.20 0.03
CA SER A 34 24.00 -8.13 1.40
C SER A 34 22.74 -8.98 1.58
N PRO A 35 22.55 -9.65 2.73
CA PRO A 35 21.33 -10.38 3.01
C PRO A 35 20.18 -9.42 3.40
N VAL A 36 18.96 -9.78 3.02
CA VAL A 36 17.73 -9.00 3.34
C VAL A 36 17.55 -8.79 4.84
N ARG A 37 17.97 -9.77 5.65
CA ARG A 37 17.88 -9.68 7.11
C ARG A 37 18.65 -8.47 7.65
N ASP A 38 19.83 -8.20 7.09
CA ASP A 38 20.67 -7.11 7.58
C ASP A 38 20.10 -5.75 7.14
N LEU A 39 19.54 -5.66 5.92
CA LEU A 39 18.77 -4.49 5.47
C LEU A 39 17.62 -4.18 6.43
N ASN A 40 16.77 -5.16 6.72
CA ASN A 40 15.61 -4.92 7.61
C ASN A 40 16.06 -4.57 9.02
N GLN A 41 17.12 -5.22 9.54
CA GLN A 41 17.65 -4.88 10.85
C GLN A 41 18.20 -3.45 10.90
N ALA A 42 18.85 -2.98 9.83
CA ALA A 42 19.31 -1.61 9.72
C ALA A 42 18.13 -0.62 9.70
N LEU A 43 17.09 -0.91 8.92
CA LEU A 43 15.86 -0.10 8.88
C LEU A 43 15.10 -0.09 10.22
N HIS A 44 15.12 -1.17 10.99
CA HIS A 44 14.53 -1.21 12.34
C HIS A 44 15.29 -0.36 13.34
N ASN A 45 16.58 -0.13 13.11
CA ASN A 45 17.45 0.70 13.92
C ASN A 45 17.60 2.13 13.38
N ALA A 46 16.94 2.44 12.26
CA ALA A 46 17.00 3.74 11.62
C ALA A 46 16.36 4.82 12.52
N VAL A 47 16.78 6.06 12.32
CA VAL A 47 16.19 7.22 12.99
C VAL A 47 15.38 8.06 12.01
N ASP A 48 14.43 8.80 12.57
CA ASP A 48 13.55 9.68 11.78
C ASP A 48 14.37 10.64 10.90
N GLY A 49 13.91 10.85 9.68
CA GLY A 49 14.53 11.67 8.64
C GLY A 49 15.49 10.93 7.71
N GLN A 50 15.95 9.72 8.05
CA GLN A 50 16.93 9.03 7.19
C GLN A 50 16.34 8.60 5.85
N SER A 51 17.17 8.62 4.81
CA SER A 51 16.83 8.17 3.47
C SER A 51 17.66 6.96 3.06
N TRP A 52 17.03 5.95 2.47
CA TRP A 52 17.66 4.67 2.12
C TRP A 52 17.38 4.31 0.67
N THR A 53 18.43 3.94 -0.07
CA THR A 53 18.33 3.39 -1.41
C THR A 53 18.76 1.93 -1.39
N VAL A 54 17.90 1.04 -1.87
CA VAL A 54 18.14 -0.41 -1.94
C VAL A 54 18.29 -0.79 -3.41
N THR A 55 19.48 -1.27 -3.78
CA THR A 55 19.80 -1.66 -5.16
C THR A 55 19.91 -3.17 -5.31
N SER A 56 19.83 -3.65 -6.55
CA SER A 56 19.88 -5.07 -6.91
C SER A 56 18.90 -5.96 -6.11
N PRO A 57 17.62 -5.55 -5.92
CA PRO A 57 16.70 -6.31 -5.07
C PRO A 57 16.40 -7.70 -5.62
N GLY A 58 16.50 -7.91 -6.94
CA GLY A 58 16.44 -9.22 -7.57
C GLY A 58 15.17 -10.03 -7.25
N GLY A 59 14.04 -9.36 -6.97
CA GLY A 59 12.80 -10.03 -6.58
C GLY A 59 12.84 -10.69 -5.20
N LYS A 60 13.83 -10.35 -4.36
CA LYS A 60 13.93 -10.88 -2.99
C LYS A 60 12.70 -10.49 -2.18
N HIS A 61 12.31 -11.38 -1.28
CA HIS A 61 11.12 -11.22 -0.46
C HIS A 61 11.41 -10.38 0.80
N SER A 62 10.35 -9.86 1.41
CA SER A 62 10.35 -9.19 2.70
C SER A 62 11.33 -8.01 2.78
N LEU A 63 11.40 -7.22 1.70
CA LEU A 63 12.19 -5.99 1.68
C LEU A 63 11.45 -4.89 2.45
N ALA A 64 12.19 -4.10 3.25
CA ALA A 64 11.66 -2.93 3.94
C ALA A 64 10.46 -3.23 4.85
N VAL A 65 10.45 -4.39 5.52
CA VAL A 65 9.35 -4.79 6.41
C VAL A 65 9.54 -4.27 7.83
N GLY A 66 8.46 -3.96 8.53
CA GLY A 66 8.46 -3.64 9.96
C GLY A 66 9.16 -2.33 10.32
N ILE A 67 9.24 -1.37 9.40
CA ILE A 67 9.80 -0.04 9.66
C ILE A 67 8.95 0.67 10.75
N ASN A 68 9.60 1.29 11.73
CA ASN A 68 8.93 2.01 12.82
C ASN A 68 9.47 3.44 13.02
N ALA A 69 10.36 3.88 12.14
CA ALA A 69 10.91 5.23 12.09
C ALA A 69 10.33 5.97 10.87
N ASP A 70 10.27 7.30 10.95
CA ASP A 70 9.86 8.16 9.85
C ASP A 70 11.00 8.31 8.84
N VAL A 71 11.19 7.29 7.99
CA VAL A 71 12.27 7.21 7.00
C VAL A 71 11.72 7.10 5.59
N THR A 72 12.52 7.51 4.60
CA THR A 72 12.22 7.28 3.19
C THR A 72 13.06 6.13 2.67
N VAL A 73 12.44 5.10 2.08
CA VAL A 73 13.12 3.95 1.49
C VAL A 73 12.74 3.84 0.02
N THR A 74 13.73 3.81 -0.87
CA THR A 74 13.56 3.56 -2.30
C THR A 74 14.17 2.22 -2.65
N VAL A 75 13.40 1.32 -3.25
CA VAL A 75 13.85 0.02 -3.77
C VAL A 75 13.94 0.10 -5.29
N GLU A 76 15.16 0.02 -5.81
CA GLU A 76 15.45 0.13 -7.25
C GLU A 76 15.31 -1.22 -7.96
N GLY A 77 14.07 -1.56 -8.30
CA GLY A 77 13.71 -2.75 -9.07
C GLY A 77 12.58 -3.56 -8.43
N HIS A 78 12.42 -4.80 -8.90
CA HIS A 78 11.35 -5.68 -8.44
C HIS A 78 11.57 -6.18 -7.01
N ALA A 79 10.49 -6.15 -6.23
CA ALA A 79 10.41 -6.74 -4.90
C ALA A 79 9.56 -8.01 -4.91
N GLY A 80 9.93 -8.96 -4.08
CA GLY A 80 9.21 -10.22 -3.92
C GLY A 80 8.04 -10.13 -2.95
N TYR A 81 7.72 -11.25 -2.29
CA TYR A 81 6.57 -11.34 -1.39
C TYR A 81 6.76 -10.48 -0.14
N TYR A 82 5.66 -9.93 0.38
CA TYR A 82 5.60 -9.19 1.65
C TYR A 82 6.47 -7.93 1.73
N ALA A 83 6.87 -7.35 0.59
CA ALA A 83 7.61 -6.10 0.59
C ALA A 83 6.81 -4.98 1.29
N ALA A 84 7.48 -4.14 2.06
CA ALA A 84 6.89 -3.05 2.83
C ALA A 84 5.77 -3.45 3.83
N GLY A 85 5.65 -4.73 4.19
CA GLY A 85 4.67 -5.18 5.17
C GLY A 85 4.96 -4.70 6.59
N MET A 86 3.91 -4.57 7.41
CA MET A 86 3.96 -4.29 8.85
C MET A 86 4.67 -2.98 9.28
N HIS A 87 4.94 -2.04 8.38
CA HIS A 87 5.52 -0.77 8.81
C HIS A 87 4.48 0.13 9.48
N GLN A 88 4.97 0.90 10.46
CA GLN A 88 4.20 1.78 11.33
C GLN A 88 4.39 3.26 11.01
N LYS A 89 5.43 3.63 10.26
CA LYS A 89 5.77 5.00 9.86
C LYS A 89 6.62 4.97 8.58
N GLY A 90 6.88 6.15 8.02
CA GLY A 90 7.78 6.35 6.89
C GLY A 90 7.13 6.02 5.55
N ASP A 91 7.95 6.17 4.52
CA ASP A 91 7.55 6.03 3.12
C ASP A 91 8.44 5.00 2.41
N VAL A 92 7.82 4.05 1.71
CA VAL A 92 8.52 3.06 0.89
C VAL A 92 8.09 3.19 -0.57
N THR A 93 9.04 3.46 -1.45
CA THR A 93 8.83 3.45 -2.91
C THR A 93 9.53 2.24 -3.52
N ILE A 94 8.84 1.51 -4.39
CA ILE A 94 9.39 0.38 -5.15
C ILE A 94 9.30 0.74 -6.64
N ASN A 95 10.46 1.01 -7.24
CA ASN A 95 10.60 1.32 -8.66
C ASN A 95 10.57 0.02 -9.48
N GLY A 96 9.41 -0.63 -9.53
CA GLY A 96 9.25 -1.93 -10.15
C GLY A 96 7.91 -2.60 -9.81
N ASN A 97 7.93 -3.93 -9.78
CA ASN A 97 6.77 -4.75 -9.46
C ASN A 97 6.92 -5.33 -8.05
N ALA A 98 5.81 -5.65 -7.40
CA ALA A 98 5.79 -6.28 -6.09
C ALA A 98 5.06 -7.62 -6.11
N GLY A 99 5.60 -8.58 -5.35
CA GLY A 99 5.00 -9.90 -5.19
C GLY A 99 3.77 -9.93 -4.28
N VAL A 100 3.37 -11.15 -3.87
CA VAL A 100 2.20 -11.38 -3.02
C VAL A 100 2.35 -10.67 -1.67
N GLY A 101 1.29 -10.04 -1.18
CA GLY A 101 1.28 -9.44 0.16
C GLY A 101 2.06 -8.13 0.28
N LEU A 102 2.25 -7.38 -0.81
CA LEU A 102 2.77 -6.01 -0.77
C LEU A 102 2.04 -5.19 0.32
N ALA A 103 2.78 -4.51 1.19
CA ALA A 103 2.24 -3.66 2.26
C ALA A 103 1.22 -4.38 3.17
N GLU A 104 1.30 -5.71 3.29
CA GLU A 104 0.44 -6.46 4.19
C GLU A 104 0.61 -5.96 5.62
N ASN A 105 -0.53 -5.75 6.29
CA ASN A 105 -0.59 -5.25 7.66
C ASN A 105 0.10 -3.88 7.86
N ILE A 106 0.14 -3.03 6.83
CA ILE A 106 0.54 -1.62 6.99
C ILE A 106 -0.30 -0.94 8.08
N MET A 107 0.36 -0.23 9.00
CA MET A 107 -0.31 0.45 10.12
C MET A 107 -0.47 1.95 9.87
N SER A 108 0.53 2.58 9.25
CA SER A 108 0.50 3.97 8.78
C SER A 108 1.62 4.20 7.75
N GLY A 109 1.81 5.43 7.27
CA GLY A 109 2.83 5.77 6.28
C GLY A 109 2.35 5.60 4.84
N ARG A 110 3.29 5.55 3.90
CA ARG A 110 3.01 5.40 2.47
C ARG A 110 3.80 4.25 1.86
N VAL A 111 3.15 3.47 1.01
CA VAL A 111 3.84 2.55 0.08
C VAL A 111 3.44 2.91 -1.34
N HIS A 112 4.42 3.08 -2.22
CA HIS A 112 4.18 3.34 -3.64
C HIS A 112 4.94 2.32 -4.50
N VAL A 113 4.22 1.68 -5.41
CA VAL A 113 4.79 0.77 -6.41
C VAL A 113 4.51 1.33 -7.80
N THR A 114 5.57 1.54 -8.57
CA THR A 114 5.46 2.14 -9.91
C THR A 114 5.01 1.17 -11.00
N GLY A 115 4.92 -0.12 -10.68
CA GLY A 115 4.47 -1.19 -11.56
C GLY A 115 3.26 -1.93 -10.99
N ASP A 116 3.21 -3.25 -11.23
CA ASP A 116 2.13 -4.12 -10.78
C ASP A 116 2.39 -4.69 -9.38
N ALA A 117 1.31 -4.95 -8.64
CA ALA A 117 1.32 -5.73 -7.41
C ALA A 117 0.60 -7.06 -7.62
N SER A 118 1.15 -8.15 -7.07
CA SER A 118 0.50 -9.45 -7.12
C SER A 118 -0.71 -9.54 -6.16
N GLN A 119 -1.12 -10.75 -5.82
CA GLN A 119 -2.27 -11.00 -4.97
C GLN A 119 -2.08 -10.43 -3.55
N SER A 120 -3.20 -10.10 -2.90
CA SER A 120 -3.23 -9.69 -1.48
C SER A 120 -2.47 -8.41 -1.15
N ALA A 121 -2.32 -7.49 -2.11
CA ALA A 121 -1.77 -6.17 -1.83
C ALA A 121 -2.58 -5.46 -0.74
N ALA A 122 -1.89 -4.84 0.23
CA ALA A 122 -2.42 -4.17 1.41
C ALA A 122 -3.38 -5.02 2.26
N ALA A 123 -3.25 -6.36 2.19
CA ALA A 123 -4.04 -7.27 3.00
C ALA A 123 -3.95 -6.91 4.48
N THR A 124 -5.10 -6.90 5.16
CA THR A 124 -5.23 -6.62 6.59
C THR A 124 -4.76 -5.23 7.07
N GLY A 125 -4.39 -4.31 6.17
CA GLY A 125 -3.84 -3.00 6.53
C GLY A 125 -4.79 -2.14 7.38
N HIS A 126 -4.25 -1.48 8.39
CA HIS A 126 -4.99 -0.72 9.40
C HIS A 126 -5.02 0.79 9.12
N GLY A 127 -4.08 1.31 8.32
CA GLY A 127 -3.97 2.72 8.00
C GLY A 127 -2.87 2.98 6.98
N GLY A 128 -2.61 4.25 6.69
CA GLY A 128 -1.66 4.66 5.65
C GLY A 128 -2.24 4.61 4.25
N LEU A 129 -1.40 4.90 3.26
CA LEU A 129 -1.75 4.96 1.84
C LEU A 129 -0.88 3.99 1.03
N VAL A 130 -1.50 3.09 0.29
CA VAL A 130 -0.83 2.20 -0.66
C VAL A 130 -1.21 2.60 -2.08
N VAL A 131 -0.23 3.02 -2.88
CA VAL A 131 -0.39 3.42 -4.27
C VAL A 131 0.26 2.38 -5.18
N ILE A 132 -0.47 1.92 -6.19
CA ILE A 132 0.01 0.98 -7.20
C ILE A 132 -0.31 1.60 -8.56
N ASP A 133 0.70 1.97 -9.33
CA ASP A 133 0.49 2.65 -10.61
C ASP A 133 -0.09 1.70 -11.68
N GLY A 134 0.31 0.42 -11.63
CA GLY A 134 -0.19 -0.65 -12.47
C GLY A 134 -1.43 -1.35 -11.90
N ASN A 135 -1.49 -2.66 -12.11
CA ASN A 135 -2.58 -3.53 -11.68
C ASN A 135 -2.29 -4.17 -10.32
N ALA A 136 -3.36 -4.53 -9.61
CA ALA A 136 -3.28 -5.41 -8.44
C ALA A 136 -3.92 -6.76 -8.73
N GLY A 137 -3.33 -7.84 -8.21
CA GLY A 137 -3.87 -9.18 -8.36
C GLY A 137 -5.18 -9.42 -7.60
N ALA A 138 -5.55 -10.70 -7.47
CA ALA A 138 -6.69 -11.12 -6.66
C ALA A 138 -6.55 -10.68 -5.20
N ARG A 139 -7.69 -10.51 -4.52
CA ARG A 139 -7.74 -10.23 -3.07
C ARG A 139 -7.00 -8.95 -2.65
N CYS A 140 -6.88 -7.96 -3.53
CA CYS A 140 -6.36 -6.64 -3.15
C CYS A 140 -7.24 -6.06 -2.02
N GLY A 141 -6.62 -5.62 -0.92
CA GLY A 141 -7.32 -5.10 0.25
C GLY A 141 -8.13 -6.14 1.05
N ILE A 142 -7.86 -7.45 0.89
CA ILE A 142 -8.53 -8.48 1.69
C ILE A 142 -8.38 -8.22 3.19
N SER A 143 -9.51 -8.26 3.92
CA SER A 143 -9.59 -8.04 5.36
C SER A 143 -8.99 -6.70 5.84
N MET A 144 -8.92 -5.68 4.97
CA MET A 144 -8.44 -4.34 5.33
C MET A 144 -9.25 -3.73 6.48
N LYS A 145 -8.59 -2.95 7.34
CA LYS A 145 -9.13 -2.40 8.60
C LYS A 145 -8.89 -0.90 8.76
N GLY A 146 -8.65 -0.18 7.66
CA GLY A 146 -8.49 1.27 7.67
C GLY A 146 -7.45 1.82 6.69
N VAL A 147 -6.67 0.96 6.02
CA VAL A 147 -5.74 1.40 4.96
C VAL A 147 -6.50 2.03 3.78
N ASP A 148 -5.91 3.05 3.17
CA ASP A 148 -6.36 3.59 1.90
C ASP A 148 -5.50 3.04 0.76
N ILE A 149 -6.14 2.54 -0.29
CA ILE A 149 -5.48 1.90 -1.42
C ILE A 149 -5.91 2.58 -2.71
N VAL A 150 -4.96 2.98 -3.56
CA VAL A 150 -5.22 3.52 -4.90
C VAL A 150 -4.49 2.66 -5.93
N VAL A 151 -5.27 2.03 -6.81
CA VAL A 151 -4.79 1.22 -7.93
C VAL A 151 -5.05 1.95 -9.24
N GLY A 152 -4.00 2.17 -10.01
CA GLY A 152 -4.04 2.89 -11.27
C GLY A 152 -4.58 2.10 -12.46
N GLY A 153 -4.44 0.78 -12.41
CA GLY A 153 -5.00 -0.17 -13.36
C GLY A 153 -6.16 -0.96 -12.78
N ASN A 154 -6.19 -2.25 -13.11
CA ASN A 154 -7.25 -3.19 -12.76
C ASN A 154 -6.97 -3.90 -11.43
N ILE A 155 -8.02 -4.42 -10.80
CA ILE A 155 -7.92 -5.33 -9.65
C ILE A 155 -8.50 -6.72 -9.97
N GLY A 156 -7.88 -7.76 -9.43
CA GLY A 156 -8.33 -9.14 -9.60
C GLY A 156 -9.59 -9.51 -8.80
N HIS A 157 -10.02 -10.76 -8.94
CA HIS A 157 -11.19 -11.32 -8.25
C HIS A 157 -11.04 -11.29 -6.72
N MET A 158 -12.17 -11.28 -6.00
CA MET A 158 -12.26 -11.29 -4.53
C MET A 158 -11.52 -10.14 -3.85
N SER A 159 -11.27 -9.04 -4.57
CA SER A 159 -10.71 -7.84 -3.96
C SER A 159 -11.71 -7.22 -2.98
N ALA A 160 -11.19 -6.65 -1.90
CA ALA A 160 -11.94 -6.20 -0.73
C ALA A 160 -12.81 -7.29 -0.06
N PHE A 161 -12.45 -8.57 -0.19
CA PHE A 161 -13.09 -9.65 0.57
C PHE A 161 -12.92 -9.40 2.08
N MET A 162 -14.01 -9.44 2.84
CA MET A 162 -14.05 -9.14 4.28
C MET A 162 -13.48 -7.76 4.66
N ALA A 163 -13.49 -6.79 3.74
CA ALA A 163 -12.93 -5.47 3.99
C ALA A 163 -13.75 -4.71 5.06
N GLN A 164 -13.11 -4.37 6.18
CA GLN A 164 -13.77 -3.84 7.37
C GLN A 164 -13.87 -2.31 7.37
N ALA A 165 -12.78 -1.61 7.08
CA ALA A 165 -12.72 -0.15 7.01
C ALA A 165 -11.61 0.31 6.05
N GLY A 166 -11.64 1.60 5.68
CA GLY A 166 -10.71 2.25 4.74
C GLY A 166 -11.34 2.53 3.38
N ARG A 167 -10.51 2.90 2.39
CA ARG A 167 -10.95 3.09 1.00
C ARG A 167 -10.12 2.26 0.02
N LEU A 168 -10.77 1.71 -1.01
CA LEU A 168 -10.11 1.13 -2.17
C LEU A 168 -10.58 1.89 -3.43
N VAL A 169 -9.66 2.57 -4.09
CA VAL A 169 -9.87 3.30 -5.35
C VAL A 169 -9.25 2.51 -6.50
N VAL A 170 -10.02 2.30 -7.56
CA VAL A 170 -9.64 1.52 -8.74
C VAL A 170 -9.90 2.34 -9.99
N CYS A 171 -8.83 2.73 -10.68
CA CYS A 171 -8.93 3.58 -11.86
C CYS A 171 -9.20 2.76 -13.14
N GLY A 172 -9.08 1.44 -13.09
CA GLY A 172 -9.50 0.49 -14.13
C GLY A 172 -10.71 -0.35 -13.73
N ASP A 173 -10.71 -1.60 -14.17
CA ASP A 173 -11.78 -2.58 -13.96
C ASP A 173 -11.57 -3.41 -12.68
N ALA A 174 -12.69 -3.92 -12.14
CA ALA A 174 -12.69 -4.85 -11.02
C ALA A 174 -13.19 -6.24 -11.45
N GLY A 175 -12.45 -7.27 -11.04
CA GLY A 175 -12.81 -8.68 -11.26
C GLY A 175 -14.05 -9.15 -10.49
N GLU A 176 -14.26 -10.47 -10.49
CA GLU A 176 -15.43 -11.10 -9.87
C GLU A 176 -15.44 -10.99 -8.33
N ALA A 177 -16.63 -11.01 -7.75
CA ALA A 177 -16.87 -11.02 -6.30
C ALA A 177 -16.23 -9.83 -5.55
N LEU A 178 -16.32 -8.63 -6.13
CA LEU A 178 -15.85 -7.41 -5.50
C LEU A 178 -16.57 -7.16 -4.17
N GLY A 179 -15.81 -6.93 -3.10
CA GLY A 179 -16.35 -6.57 -1.80
C GLY A 179 -17.17 -7.69 -1.14
N ASP A 180 -16.88 -8.95 -1.45
CA ASP A 180 -17.58 -10.06 -0.80
C ASP A 180 -17.41 -9.98 0.72
N SER A 181 -18.53 -10.06 1.46
CA SER A 181 -18.58 -9.96 2.91
C SER A 181 -18.00 -8.65 3.46
N ILE A 182 -18.13 -7.55 2.72
CA ILE A 182 -17.66 -6.21 3.09
C ILE A 182 -18.43 -5.61 4.27
N TYR A 183 -17.75 -4.78 5.08
CA TYR A 183 -18.35 -3.98 6.15
C TYR A 183 -18.35 -2.48 5.81
N GLU A 184 -17.56 -1.64 6.51
CA GLU A 184 -17.63 -0.17 6.39
C GLU A 184 -16.67 0.41 5.35
N THR A 185 -15.89 -0.44 4.68
CA THR A 185 -14.98 -0.02 3.60
C THR A 185 -15.76 0.62 2.46
N ARG A 186 -15.21 1.70 1.90
CA ARG A 186 -15.75 2.36 0.70
C ARG A 186 -14.92 1.96 -0.51
N LEU A 187 -15.58 1.44 -1.54
CA LEU A 187 -14.94 1.08 -2.79
C LEU A 187 -15.32 2.09 -3.86
N TYR A 188 -14.34 2.55 -4.64
CA TYR A 188 -14.54 3.44 -5.77
C TYR A 188 -13.95 2.78 -7.02
N VAL A 189 -14.77 2.57 -8.06
CA VAL A 189 -14.33 1.94 -9.30
C VAL A 189 -14.73 2.81 -10.48
N LYS A 190 -13.75 3.21 -11.30
CA LYS A 190 -13.96 3.99 -12.52
C LYS A 190 -14.45 3.11 -13.68
N GLY A 191 -13.82 1.93 -13.83
CA GLY A 191 -14.15 0.99 -14.89
C GLY A 191 -15.37 0.12 -14.58
N THR A 192 -15.38 -1.07 -15.16
CA THR A 192 -16.46 -2.04 -15.01
C THR A 192 -16.20 -2.97 -13.84
N VAL A 193 -17.25 -3.30 -13.09
CA VAL A 193 -17.23 -4.35 -12.07
C VAL A 193 -17.85 -5.62 -12.66
N ALA A 194 -17.08 -6.70 -12.73
CA ALA A 194 -17.54 -7.96 -13.32
C ALA A 194 -18.70 -8.59 -12.53
N SER A 195 -18.55 -8.69 -11.20
CA SER A 195 -19.64 -9.09 -10.29
C SER A 195 -19.37 -8.59 -8.87
N LEU A 196 -20.45 -8.37 -8.12
CA LEU A 196 -20.38 -8.03 -6.70
C LEU A 196 -20.39 -9.31 -5.86
N GLY A 197 -19.66 -9.25 -4.75
CA GLY A 197 -19.69 -10.29 -3.73
C GLY A 197 -20.90 -10.21 -2.81
N ALA A 198 -21.02 -11.17 -1.89
CA ALA A 198 -22.08 -11.17 -0.89
C ALA A 198 -22.09 -9.86 -0.07
N ASP A 199 -23.28 -9.31 0.16
CA ASP A 199 -23.52 -8.07 0.90
C ASP A 199 -22.89 -6.79 0.31
N CYS A 200 -22.25 -6.84 -0.86
CA CYS A 200 -21.77 -5.65 -1.55
C CYS A 200 -22.83 -5.11 -2.51
N ILE A 201 -23.13 -3.81 -2.43
CA ILE A 201 -24.03 -3.14 -3.35
C ILE A 201 -23.43 -1.84 -3.86
N GLU A 202 -23.90 -1.38 -5.02
CA GLU A 202 -23.66 0.00 -5.45
C GLU A 202 -24.37 0.97 -4.49
N LYS A 203 -23.70 2.08 -4.19
CA LYS A 203 -24.16 3.09 -3.25
C LYS A 203 -24.11 4.47 -3.90
N PRO A 204 -24.99 5.42 -3.52
CA PRO A 204 -24.93 6.78 -4.04
C PRO A 204 -23.57 7.43 -3.77
N LEU A 205 -23.00 8.05 -4.80
CA LEU A 205 -21.86 8.95 -4.70
C LEU A 205 -22.37 10.35 -4.29
N LYS A 206 -21.81 10.92 -3.23
CA LYS A 206 -22.26 12.19 -2.61
C LYS A 206 -21.09 13.17 -2.62
N ALA A 207 -21.36 14.45 -2.35
CA ALA A 207 -20.32 15.48 -2.28
C ALA A 207 -19.14 15.11 -1.35
N GLU A 208 -19.42 14.53 -0.17
CA GLU A 208 -18.38 14.06 0.76
C GLU A 208 -17.50 12.96 0.17
N HIS A 209 -18.08 12.08 -0.66
CA HIS A 209 -17.36 11.01 -1.33
C HIS A 209 -16.52 11.53 -2.50
N LEU A 210 -17.03 12.53 -3.23
CA LEU A 210 -16.30 13.18 -4.32
C LEU A 210 -15.06 13.91 -3.78
N ALA A 211 -15.20 14.63 -2.66
CA ALA A 211 -14.07 15.29 -2.01
C ALA A 211 -13.02 14.28 -1.51
N GLU A 212 -13.46 13.24 -0.78
CA GLU A 212 -12.58 12.16 -0.31
C GLU A 212 -11.84 11.47 -1.46
N LEU A 213 -12.54 11.14 -2.54
CA LEU A 213 -11.95 10.51 -3.71
C LEU A 213 -10.97 11.44 -4.43
N GLY A 214 -11.28 12.74 -4.53
CA GLY A 214 -10.37 13.74 -5.08
C GLY A 214 -9.06 13.83 -4.30
N ASP A 215 -9.13 13.84 -2.97
CA ASP A 215 -7.95 13.86 -2.09
C ASP A 215 -7.10 12.59 -2.25
N LEU A 216 -7.73 11.41 -2.32
CA LEU A 216 -7.03 10.14 -2.54
C LEU A 216 -6.34 10.07 -3.90
N LEU A 217 -7.02 10.51 -4.96
CA LEU A 217 -6.45 10.56 -6.31
C LEU A 217 -5.27 11.53 -6.36
N ALA A 218 -5.40 12.73 -5.79
CA ALA A 218 -4.32 13.71 -5.72
C ALA A 218 -3.12 13.18 -4.92
N ALA A 219 -3.36 12.55 -3.77
CA ALA A 219 -2.31 11.93 -2.96
C ALA A 219 -1.59 10.80 -3.71
N ALA A 220 -2.30 10.08 -4.59
CA ALA A 220 -1.73 9.07 -5.46
C ALA A 220 -1.09 9.63 -6.75
N GLY A 221 -1.04 10.95 -6.93
CA GLY A 221 -0.48 11.58 -8.14
C GLY A 221 -1.36 11.41 -9.38
N ARG A 222 -2.65 11.14 -9.19
CA ARG A 222 -3.63 10.92 -10.27
C ARG A 222 -4.44 12.18 -10.56
N ILE A 223 -4.85 12.30 -11.82
CA ILE A 223 -5.63 13.44 -12.34
C ILE A 223 -7.03 13.04 -12.82
N ASP A 224 -7.46 11.82 -12.49
CA ASP A 224 -8.79 11.30 -12.82
C ASP A 224 -9.89 12.16 -12.16
N ASP A 225 -11.04 12.31 -12.82
CA ASP A 225 -12.20 13.02 -12.25
C ASP A 225 -12.95 12.10 -11.26
N PRO A 226 -13.12 12.49 -9.99
CA PRO A 226 -13.92 11.72 -9.03
C PRO A 226 -15.35 11.41 -9.49
N ALA A 227 -15.93 12.23 -10.37
CA ALA A 227 -17.28 12.03 -10.90
C ALA A 227 -17.38 10.82 -11.86
N ASP A 228 -16.27 10.33 -12.39
CA ASP A 228 -16.22 9.17 -13.28
C ASP A 228 -16.34 7.83 -12.52
N PHE A 229 -16.30 7.85 -11.18
CA PHE A 229 -16.28 6.65 -10.37
C PHE A 229 -17.68 6.27 -9.87
N LYS A 230 -17.91 4.96 -9.75
CA LYS A 230 -19.02 4.40 -8.99
C LYS A 230 -18.56 4.04 -7.59
N ARG A 231 -19.48 4.14 -6.62
CA ARG A 231 -19.21 3.77 -5.23
C ARG A 231 -19.91 2.47 -4.86
N TYR A 232 -19.21 1.59 -4.15
CA TYR A 232 -19.75 0.36 -3.60
C TYR A 232 -19.47 0.26 -2.10
N GLY A 233 -20.26 -0.55 -1.40
CA GLY A 233 -20.09 -0.81 0.03
C GLY A 233 -21.17 -1.74 0.57
N SER A 234 -21.08 -2.06 1.86
CA SER A 234 -21.97 -3.04 2.50
C SER A 234 -23.45 -2.65 2.46
N ALA A 235 -24.31 -3.60 2.12
CA ALA A 235 -25.75 -3.52 2.34
C ALA A 235 -26.13 -3.65 3.82
N ARG A 236 -25.18 -4.04 4.67
CA ARG A 236 -25.27 -4.21 6.14
C ARG A 236 -26.19 -5.34 6.56
N ASN A 237 -26.31 -6.40 5.75
CA ASN A 237 -27.13 -7.57 6.09
C ASN A 237 -26.33 -8.66 6.81
N LEU A 238 -25.00 -8.66 6.73
CA LEU A 238 -24.13 -9.69 7.31
C LEU A 238 -23.38 -9.23 8.57
N TYR A 239 -23.84 -8.15 9.22
CA TYR A 239 -23.18 -7.61 10.42
C TYR A 239 -23.46 -8.45 11.68
N HIS A 240 -24.62 -9.12 11.68
CA HIS A 240 -25.05 -10.00 12.75
C HIS A 240 -25.48 -11.32 12.17
N PHE A 241 -25.21 -12.41 12.89
CA PHE A 241 -25.68 -13.72 12.48
C PHE A 241 -27.21 -13.76 12.47
N HIS A 242 -27.76 -14.07 11.31
CA HIS A 242 -29.18 -14.33 11.09
C HIS A 242 -29.31 -15.67 10.35
N VAL A 243 -30.10 -16.60 10.92
CA VAL A 243 -30.28 -17.96 10.37
C VAL A 243 -30.85 -17.94 8.94
N ASP A 244 -31.66 -16.94 8.62
CA ASP A 244 -32.27 -16.74 7.30
C ASP A 244 -31.22 -16.41 6.21
N ASN A 245 -30.07 -15.87 6.61
CA ASN A 245 -28.95 -15.54 5.72
C ASN A 245 -27.96 -16.70 5.57
N SER A 246 -28.27 -17.92 6.05
CA SER A 246 -27.36 -19.08 6.06
C SER A 246 -26.80 -19.49 4.68
N THR A 247 -27.47 -19.11 3.59
CA THR A 247 -27.02 -19.37 2.21
C THR A 247 -26.21 -18.21 1.60
N SER A 248 -26.08 -17.10 2.34
CA SER A 248 -25.38 -15.86 1.94
C SER A 248 -24.09 -15.61 2.72
N TYR A 249 -23.78 -16.42 3.75
CA TYR A 249 -22.45 -16.54 4.35
C TYR A 249 -21.59 -17.53 3.55
#